data_AF-C1B6L5-F1
#
_entry.id   AF-C1B6L5-F1
#
_cell.length_a   1.000
_cell.length_b   1.000
_cell.length_c   1.000
_cell.angle_alpha   90.00
_cell.angle_beta   90.00
_cell.angle_gamma   90.00
#
_symmetry.space_group_name_H-M   'P 1'
#
loop_
_entity.id
_entity.type
_entity.pdbx_description
1 polymer ?
#
loop_
_entity_poly.entity_id
_entity_poly.type
_entity_poly.pdbx_seq_one_letter_code
_entity_poly.pdbx_strand_id
1 'polypeptide(L)'
;MLLRGALVRGLQVCAALDRILDMSITHTTERAQFGRPLAKFQSVQHLVADIASEAALARAAAEAALAEAVRTDWTGSNLEFLIAVARSCAGHAASVVVRNAHQVHGAIGTTHEHRLHEFTTPALAWRSEFGSVHYWDDTVTHAALDAGRDLWHRITV
;
A
#
# COMPACT_ATOMS: atom_id res chain seq x y z
N MET A 1 0.82 -5.81 -21.96
CA MET A 1 1.60 -4.70 -21.36
C MET A 1 0.96 -4.15 -20.09
N LEU A 2 -0.39 -4.07 -20.01
CA LEU A 2 -1.12 -3.58 -18.82
C LEU A 2 -0.72 -4.26 -17.51
N LEU A 3 -0.80 -5.60 -17.42
CA LEU A 3 -0.51 -6.35 -16.18
C LEU A 3 0.92 -6.15 -15.65
N ARG A 4 1.91 -6.09 -16.54
CA ARG A 4 3.31 -5.82 -16.17
C ARG A 4 3.46 -4.43 -15.57
N GLY A 5 2.89 -3.42 -16.22
CA GLY A 5 2.91 -2.03 -15.72
C GLY A 5 2.15 -1.88 -14.40
N ALA A 6 0.99 -2.54 -14.27
CA ALA A 6 0.23 -2.58 -13.04
C ALA A 6 1.04 -3.17 -11.89
N LEU A 7 1.61 -4.37 -12.05
CA LEU A 7 2.41 -5.00 -11.00
C LEU A 7 3.60 -4.11 -10.58
N VAL A 8 4.34 -3.56 -11.54
CA VAL A 8 5.47 -2.66 -11.24
C VAL A 8 5.00 -1.42 -10.47
N ARG A 9 3.88 -0.80 -10.85
CA ARG A 9 3.31 0.32 -10.09
C ARG A 9 2.82 -0.09 -8.71
N GLY A 10 2.26 -1.30 -8.56
CA GLY A 10 1.91 -1.87 -7.25
C GLY A 10 3.13 -1.95 -6.34
N LEU A 11 4.23 -2.50 -6.82
CA LEU A 11 5.49 -2.61 -6.08
C LEU A 11 6.08 -1.24 -5.72
N GLN A 12 6.06 -0.28 -6.65
CA GLN A 12 6.55 1.08 -6.39
C GLN A 12 5.69 1.82 -5.34
N VAL A 13 4.37 1.65 -5.37
CA VAL A 13 3.48 2.16 -4.32
C VAL A 13 3.87 1.54 -2.99
N CYS A 14 3.96 0.21 -2.88
CA CYS A 14 4.33 -0.48 -1.63
C CYS A 14 5.65 0.04 -1.06
N ALA A 15 6.69 0.18 -1.89
CA ALA A 15 7.97 0.74 -1.47
C ALA A 15 7.87 2.18 -0.96
N ALA A 16 7.02 3.01 -1.56
CA ALA A 16 6.75 4.36 -1.07
C ALA A 16 6.02 4.33 0.29
N LEU A 17 5.06 3.43 0.49
CA LEU A 17 4.35 3.28 1.76
C LEU A 17 5.30 2.84 2.89
N ASP A 18 6.21 1.92 2.61
CA ASP A 18 7.24 1.49 3.56
C ASP A 18 8.16 2.64 3.95
N ARG A 19 8.58 3.45 2.97
CA ARG A 19 9.40 4.60 3.27
C ARG A 19 8.65 5.65 4.10
N ILE A 20 7.35 5.84 3.85
CA ILE A 20 6.49 6.73 4.64
C ILE A 20 6.37 6.22 6.09
N LEU A 21 6.24 4.91 6.29
CA LEU A 21 6.23 4.30 7.61
C LEU A 21 7.54 4.59 8.36
N ASP A 22 8.70 4.34 7.74
CA ASP A 22 10.01 4.58 8.35
C ASP A 22 10.18 6.04 8.77
N MET A 23 9.79 6.97 7.90
CA MET A 23 9.83 8.40 8.20
C MET A 23 8.90 8.76 9.37
N SER A 24 7.71 8.15 9.44
CA SER A 24 6.75 8.37 10.52
C SER A 24 7.26 7.82 11.86
N ILE A 25 7.87 6.63 11.87
CA ILE A 25 8.50 6.05 13.06
C ILE A 25 9.65 6.94 13.55
N THR A 26 10.51 7.37 12.62
CA THR A 26 11.65 8.26 12.93
C THR A 26 11.14 9.57 13.54
N HIS A 27 10.21 10.25 12.86
CA HIS A 27 9.64 11.51 13.30
C HIS A 27 9.02 11.40 14.70
N THR A 28 8.22 10.36 14.95
CA THR A 28 7.53 10.20 16.23
C THR A 28 8.44 9.82 17.38
N THR A 29 9.57 9.18 17.08
CA THR A 29 10.55 8.77 18.09
C THR A 29 11.46 9.95 18.48
N GLU A 30 11.89 10.75 17.51
CA GLU A 30 12.81 11.87 17.74
C GLU A 30 12.10 13.13 18.26
N ARG A 31 10.86 13.38 17.82
CA ARG A 31 10.11 14.56 18.22
C ARG A 31 9.50 14.39 19.61
N ALA A 32 9.80 15.33 20.51
CA ALA A 32 9.15 15.43 21.82
C ALA A 32 8.21 16.63 21.90
N GLN A 33 7.01 16.39 22.44
CA GLN A 33 6.02 17.43 22.78
C GLN A 33 5.34 17.06 24.10
N PHE A 34 4.92 18.07 24.87
CA PHE A 34 4.31 17.88 26.19
C PHE A 34 5.17 16.98 27.11
N GLY A 35 6.49 17.19 27.07
CA GLY A 35 7.46 16.54 27.97
C GLY A 35 7.84 15.10 27.61
N ARG A 36 7.41 14.54 26.47
CA ARG A 36 7.79 13.18 26.05
C ARG A 36 7.78 12.99 24.53
N PRO A 37 8.42 11.93 24.00
CA PRO A 37 8.35 11.60 22.57
C PRO A 37 6.91 11.39 22.09
N LEU A 38 6.63 11.77 20.84
CA LEU A 38 5.31 11.58 20.22
C LEU A 38 4.90 10.10 20.19
N ALA A 39 5.85 9.18 20.03
CA ALA A 39 5.62 7.74 20.05
C ALA A 39 5.06 7.21 21.40
N LYS A 40 4.99 8.03 22.46
CA LYS A 40 4.38 7.67 23.76
C LYS A 40 2.91 8.03 23.88
N PHE A 41 2.31 8.68 22.89
CA PHE A 41 0.89 9.00 22.87
C PHE A 41 0.12 7.93 22.10
N GLN A 42 -0.91 7.33 22.72
CA GLN A 42 -1.70 6.25 22.10
C GLN A 42 -2.34 6.67 20.77
N SER A 43 -2.79 7.92 20.65
CA SER A 43 -3.32 8.46 19.40
C SER A 43 -2.31 8.41 18.26
N VAL A 44 -1.03 8.72 18.54
CA VAL A 44 0.06 8.62 17.56
C VAL A 44 0.39 7.15 17.28
N GLN A 45 0.42 6.30 18.30
CA GLN A 45 0.68 4.87 18.14
C GLN A 45 -0.36 4.20 17.24
N HIS A 46 -1.65 4.52 17.41
CA HIS A 46 -2.71 3.99 16.54
C HIS A 46 -2.51 4.42 15.08
N LEU A 47 -2.20 5.69 14.83
CA LEU A 47 -1.92 6.17 13.47
C LEU A 47 -0.75 5.43 12.83
N VAL A 48 0.35 5.23 13.56
CA VAL A 48 1.54 4.52 13.06
C VAL A 48 1.25 3.02 12.88
N ALA A 49 0.46 2.42 13.76
CA ALA A 49 0.03 1.02 13.64
C ALA A 49 -0.85 0.79 12.40
N ASP A 50 -1.77 1.71 12.10
CA ASP A 50 -2.58 1.68 10.88
C ASP A 50 -1.69 1.79 9.63
N ILE A 51 -0.73 2.73 9.63
CA ILE A 51 0.24 2.87 8.52
C ILE A 51 0.98 1.55 8.30
N ALA A 52 1.49 0.94 9.37
CA ALA A 52 2.25 -0.30 9.29
C ALA A 52 1.40 -1.47 8.80
N SER A 53 0.16 -1.58 9.27
CA SER A 53 -0.75 -2.66 8.92
C SER A 53 -1.14 -2.61 7.44
N GLU A 54 -1.50 -1.43 6.94
CA GLU A 54 -1.87 -1.22 5.54
C GLU A 54 -0.70 -1.45 4.58
N ALA A 55 0.49 -0.93 4.93
CA ALA A 55 1.70 -1.14 4.13
C ALA A 55 2.09 -2.62 4.07
N ALA A 56 1.99 -3.34 5.20
CA ALA A 56 2.28 -4.77 5.25
C ALA A 56 1.29 -5.60 4.42
N LEU A 57 -0.01 -5.31 4.48
CA LEU A 57 -1.02 -5.98 3.67
C LEU A 57 -0.78 -5.76 2.17
N ALA A 58 -0.56 -4.51 1.76
CA ALA A 58 -0.28 -4.18 0.37
C ALA A 58 0.97 -4.88 -0.16
N ARG A 59 2.05 -4.89 0.65
CA ARG A 59 3.30 -5.58 0.29
C ARG A 59 3.10 -7.08 0.14
N ALA A 60 2.42 -7.74 1.09
CA ALA A 60 2.16 -9.17 1.02
C ALA A 60 1.39 -9.56 -0.26
N ALA A 61 0.36 -8.78 -0.62
CA ALA A 61 -0.40 -9.00 -1.86
C ALA A 61 0.48 -8.80 -3.11
N ALA A 62 1.31 -7.75 -3.14
CA ALA A 62 2.20 -7.47 -4.26
C ALA A 62 3.30 -8.54 -4.42
N GLU A 63 3.85 -9.05 -3.32
CA GLU A 63 4.83 -10.15 -3.32
C GLU A 63 4.21 -11.45 -3.84
N ALA A 64 2.98 -11.79 -3.45
CA ALA A 64 2.27 -12.95 -3.98
C ALA A 64 2.06 -12.86 -5.50
N ALA A 65 1.62 -11.70 -6.00
CA ALA A 65 1.47 -11.46 -7.44
C ALA A 65 2.80 -11.53 -8.19
N LEU A 66 3.89 -11.01 -7.60
CA LEU A 66 5.23 -11.07 -8.17
C LEU A 66 5.77 -12.50 -8.21
N ALA A 67 5.59 -13.27 -7.13
CA ALA A 67 6.01 -14.67 -7.08
C ALA A 67 5.31 -15.49 -8.18
N GLU A 68 4.00 -15.29 -8.38
CA GLU A 68 3.27 -15.95 -9.46
C GLU A 68 3.77 -15.53 -10.84
N ALA A 69 3.98 -14.22 -11.06
CA ALA A 69 4.46 -13.70 -12.33
C ALA A 69 5.82 -14.31 -12.72
N VAL A 70 6.74 -14.41 -11.76
CA VAL A 70 8.08 -14.97 -11.97
C VAL A 70 8.01 -16.48 -12.18
N ARG A 71 7.29 -17.20 -11.31
CA ARG A 71 7.17 -18.66 -11.35
C ARG A 71 6.56 -19.17 -12.65
N THR A 72 5.63 -18.41 -13.21
CA THR A 72 4.89 -18.80 -14.42
C THR A 72 5.34 -18.10 -15.69
N ASP A 73 6.43 -17.32 -15.65
CA ASP A 73 6.85 -16.44 -16.75
C ASP A 73 5.68 -15.64 -17.36
N TRP A 74 4.87 -15.06 -16.48
CA TRP A 74 3.68 -14.27 -16.82
C TRP A 74 2.51 -15.03 -17.49
N THR A 75 2.52 -16.37 -17.52
CA THR A 75 1.46 -17.17 -18.15
C THR A 75 0.51 -17.86 -17.17
N GLY A 76 0.65 -17.60 -15.86
CA GLY A 76 -0.21 -18.18 -14.82
C GLY A 76 -1.67 -17.74 -14.95
N SER A 77 -2.61 -18.68 -14.88
CA SER A 77 -4.05 -18.40 -15.00
C SER A 77 -4.61 -17.57 -13.83
N ASN A 78 -3.97 -17.62 -12.66
CA ASN A 78 -4.34 -16.84 -11.47
C ASN A 78 -3.66 -15.46 -11.42
N LEU A 79 -2.75 -15.17 -12.36
CA LEU A 79 -1.88 -14.00 -12.28
C LEU A 79 -2.65 -12.68 -12.33
N GLU A 80 -3.64 -12.57 -13.21
CA GLU A 80 -4.45 -11.35 -13.32
C GLU A 80 -5.22 -11.07 -12.02
N PHE A 81 -5.77 -12.11 -11.39
CA PHE A 81 -6.45 -11.98 -10.10
C PHE A 81 -5.50 -11.51 -9.00
N LEU A 82 -4.31 -12.10 -8.88
CA LEU A 82 -3.33 -11.69 -7.87
C LEU A 82 -2.84 -10.25 -8.10
N ILE A 83 -2.63 -9.83 -9.35
CA ILE A 83 -2.30 -8.44 -9.68
C ILE A 83 -3.45 -7.51 -9.28
N ALA A 84 -4.70 -7.89 -9.54
CA ALA A 84 -5.86 -7.10 -9.16
C ALA A 84 -5.95 -6.93 -7.63
N VAL A 85 -5.75 -8.00 -6.86
CA VAL A 85 -5.68 -7.94 -5.39
C VAL A 85 -4.56 -7.02 -4.92
N ALA A 86 -3.35 -7.18 -5.47
CA ALA A 86 -2.22 -6.33 -5.14
C ALA A 86 -2.49 -4.84 -5.41
N ARG A 87 -3.14 -4.53 -6.53
CA ARG A 87 -3.48 -3.15 -6.90
C ARG A 87 -4.60 -2.56 -6.07
N SER A 88 -5.60 -3.35 -5.74
CA SER A 88 -6.65 -2.96 -4.79
C SER A 88 -6.04 -2.63 -3.42
N CYS A 89 -5.29 -3.57 -2.83
CA CYS A 89 -4.65 -3.36 -1.52
C CYS A 89 -3.71 -2.14 -1.52
N ALA A 90 -2.81 -2.03 -2.51
CA ALA A 90 -1.90 -0.89 -2.58
C ALA A 90 -2.64 0.46 -2.77
N GLY A 91 -3.75 0.47 -3.51
CA GLY A 91 -4.54 1.66 -3.75
C GLY A 91 -5.26 2.18 -2.51
N HIS A 92 -5.88 1.27 -1.76
CA HIS A 92 -6.54 1.58 -0.48
C HIS A 92 -5.51 1.97 0.59
N ALA A 93 -4.43 1.20 0.72
CA ALA A 93 -3.35 1.48 1.66
C ALA A 93 -2.74 2.87 1.43
N ALA A 94 -2.53 3.29 0.18
CA ALA A 94 -2.02 4.62 -0.13
C ALA A 94 -2.88 5.76 0.44
N SER A 95 -4.21 5.63 0.46
CA SER A 95 -5.09 6.63 1.08
C SER A 95 -4.86 6.74 2.58
N VAL A 96 -4.83 5.58 3.27
CA VAL A 96 -4.73 5.51 4.74
C VAL A 96 -3.35 5.97 5.19
N VAL A 97 -2.30 5.42 4.57
CA VAL A 97 -0.91 5.69 4.92
C VAL A 97 -0.59 7.17 4.73
N VAL A 98 -0.95 7.78 3.60
CA VAL A 98 -0.66 9.19 3.33
C VAL A 98 -1.39 10.09 4.33
N ARG A 99 -2.70 9.85 4.56
CA ARG A 99 -3.47 10.64 5.52
C ARG A 99 -2.87 10.56 6.92
N ASN A 100 -2.63 9.35 7.42
CA ASN A 100 -2.14 9.14 8.77
C ASN A 100 -0.72 9.67 8.94
N ALA A 101 0.15 9.54 7.93
CA ALA A 101 1.50 10.08 7.96
C ALA A 101 1.50 11.60 8.07
N HIS A 102 0.66 12.31 7.29
CA HIS A 102 0.54 13.76 7.41
C HIS A 102 -0.01 14.18 8.78
N GLN A 103 -0.93 13.41 9.38
CA GLN A 103 -1.41 13.67 10.75
C GLN A 103 -0.30 13.49 11.80
N VAL A 104 0.51 12.44 11.66
CA VAL A 104 1.67 12.17 12.53
C VAL A 104 2.71 13.30 12.47
N HIS A 105 2.99 13.83 11.27
CA HIS A 105 3.97 14.89 11.09
C HIS A 105 3.39 16.29 11.37
N GLY A 106 2.07 16.46 11.34
CA GLY A 106 1.43 17.76 11.47
C GLY A 106 1.85 18.73 10.37
N ALA A 107 1.94 20.02 10.70
CA ALA A 107 2.20 21.09 9.73
C ALA A 107 3.55 20.93 8.98
N ILE A 108 4.60 20.41 9.63
CA ILE A 108 5.89 20.21 8.97
C ILE A 108 5.79 19.16 7.85
N GLY A 109 4.87 18.21 7.97
CA GLY A 109 4.63 17.19 6.94
C GLY A 109 4.03 17.73 5.65
N THR A 110 3.52 18.97 5.64
CA THR A 110 2.94 19.62 4.46
C THR A 110 3.85 20.66 3.83
N THR A 111 5.05 20.90 4.37
CA THR A 111 6.01 21.87 3.83
C THR A 111 7.04 21.19 2.93
N HIS A 112 7.75 22.00 2.13
CA HIS A 112 8.89 21.53 1.34
C HIS A 112 10.15 21.22 2.18
N GLU A 113 10.18 21.65 3.45
CA GLU A 113 11.32 21.40 4.35
C GLU A 113 11.37 19.93 4.80
N HIS A 114 10.23 19.23 4.75
CA HIS A 114 10.16 17.80 5.03
C HIS A 114 9.98 16.99 3.75
N ARG A 115 10.75 15.91 3.64
CA ARG A 115 10.78 15.05 2.45
C ARG A 115 9.58 14.10 2.33
N LEU A 116 8.55 14.24 3.18
CA LEU A 116 7.41 13.30 3.21
C LEU A 116 6.65 13.32 1.87
N HIS A 117 6.50 14.51 1.29
CA HIS A 117 5.82 14.70 0.01
C HIS A 117 6.50 13.97 -1.17
N GLU A 118 7.82 13.76 -1.10
CA GLU A 118 8.57 13.02 -2.12
C GLU A 118 8.09 11.57 -2.25
N PHE A 119 7.43 11.02 -1.21
CA PHE A 119 6.87 9.66 -1.22
C PHE A 119 5.34 9.66 -1.23
N THR A 120 4.68 10.59 -0.54
CA THR A 120 3.21 10.62 -0.50
C THR A 120 2.60 11.04 -1.84
N THR A 121 3.19 12.01 -2.54
CA THR A 121 2.67 12.47 -3.84
C THR A 121 2.77 11.38 -4.90
N PRO A 122 3.92 10.70 -5.11
CA PRO A 122 3.99 9.61 -6.08
C PRO A 122 3.10 8.42 -5.71
N ALA A 123 3.00 8.04 -4.42
CA ALA A 123 2.11 6.95 -4.01
C ALA A 123 0.64 7.21 -4.42
N LEU A 124 0.16 8.45 -4.23
CA LEU A 124 -1.20 8.85 -4.65
C LEU A 124 -1.38 8.92 -6.17
N ALA A 125 -0.34 9.25 -6.93
CA ALA A 125 -0.38 9.27 -8.38
C ALA A 125 -0.36 7.83 -8.96
N TRP A 126 0.63 7.04 -8.54
CA TRP A 126 0.90 5.70 -9.07
C TRP A 126 -0.21 4.69 -8.77
N ARG A 127 -1.00 4.88 -7.71
CA ARG A 127 -2.14 3.99 -7.41
C ARG A 127 -3.22 3.97 -8.48
N SER A 128 -3.28 5.00 -9.33
CA SER A 128 -4.28 5.10 -10.41
C SER A 128 -3.69 4.88 -11.80
N GLU A 129 -2.38 4.62 -11.91
CA GLU A 129 -1.75 4.25 -13.17
C GLU A 129 -1.97 2.77 -13.50
N PHE A 130 -2.08 2.45 -14.79
CA PHE A 130 -2.39 1.10 -15.29
C PHE A 130 -3.67 0.51 -14.66
N GLY A 131 -4.71 1.33 -14.52
CA GLY A 131 -5.99 0.98 -13.89
C GLY A 131 -6.17 1.69 -12.55
N SER A 132 -7.36 2.23 -12.34
CA SER A 132 -7.75 2.89 -11.08
C SER A 132 -7.98 1.86 -9.97
N VAL A 133 -8.02 2.33 -8.72
CA VAL A 133 -8.37 1.47 -7.57
C VAL A 133 -9.74 0.80 -7.79
N HIS A 134 -10.75 1.57 -8.22
CA HIS A 134 -12.08 1.04 -8.54
C HIS A 134 -12.05 -0.03 -9.63
N TYR A 135 -11.26 0.17 -10.69
CA TYR A 135 -11.13 -0.83 -11.75
C TYR A 135 -10.60 -2.17 -11.22
N TRP A 136 -9.60 -2.11 -10.33
CA TRP A 136 -9.04 -3.32 -9.72
C TRP A 136 -9.99 -3.94 -8.69
N ASP A 137 -10.73 -3.13 -7.92
CA ASP A 137 -11.78 -3.62 -7.02
C ASP A 137 -12.89 -4.37 -7.78
N ASP A 138 -13.34 -3.84 -8.92
CA ASP A 138 -14.31 -4.50 -9.80
C ASP A 138 -13.76 -5.82 -10.33
N THR A 139 -12.48 -5.83 -10.74
CA THR A 139 -11.81 -7.03 -11.25
C THR A 139 -11.73 -8.12 -10.19
N VAL A 140 -11.34 -7.77 -8.95
CA VAL A 140 -11.35 -8.71 -7.82
C VAL A 140 -12.76 -9.20 -7.53
N THR A 141 -13.74 -8.31 -7.55
CA THR A 141 -15.15 -8.64 -7.29
C THR A 141 -15.69 -9.63 -8.32
N HIS A 142 -15.49 -9.36 -9.61
CA HIS A 142 -15.92 -10.27 -10.68
C HIS A 142 -15.22 -11.63 -10.56
N ALA A 143 -13.91 -11.65 -10.35
CA ALA A 143 -13.17 -12.90 -10.18
C ALA A 143 -13.64 -13.71 -8.97
N ALA A 144 -14.03 -13.04 -7.88
CA ALA A 144 -14.59 -13.67 -6.69
C ALA A 144 -16.00 -14.24 -6.93
N LEU A 145 -16.85 -13.51 -7.65
CA LEU A 145 -18.19 -13.97 -8.04
C LEU A 145 -18.11 -15.17 -8.99
N ASP A 146 -17.21 -15.15 -9.95
CA ASP A 146 -17.01 -16.24 -10.91
C ASP A 146 -16.44 -17.51 -10.25
N ALA A 147 -15.56 -17.36 -9.26
CA ALA A 147 -15.00 -18.48 -8.52
C ALA A 147 -16.01 -19.13 -7.55
N GLY A 148 -16.99 -18.37 -7.06
CA GLY A 148 -17.98 -18.85 -6.11
C GLY A 148 -17.35 -19.50 -4.88
N ARG A 149 -17.63 -20.79 -4.65
CA ARG A 149 -17.07 -21.56 -3.51
C ARG A 149 -15.57 -21.87 -3.65
N ASP A 150 -15.03 -21.82 -4.87
CA ASP A 150 -13.63 -22.16 -5.15
C ASP A 150 -12.68 -20.97 -4.92
N LEU A 151 -13.19 -19.81 -4.50
CA LEU A 151 -12.38 -18.62 -4.19
C LEU A 151 -11.26 -18.93 -3.19
N TRP A 152 -11.56 -19.71 -2.14
CA TRP A 152 -10.56 -20.06 -1.13
C TRP A 152 -9.39 -20.83 -1.72
N HIS A 153 -9.62 -21.65 -2.75
CA HIS A 153 -8.55 -22.37 -3.43
C HIS A 153 -7.64 -21.42 -4.23
N ARG A 154 -8.15 -20.30 -4.72
CA ARG A 154 -7.34 -19.28 -5.42
C ARG A 154 -6.45 -18.43 -4.50
N ILE A 155 -6.78 -18.37 -3.21
CA ILE A 155 -6.08 -17.54 -2.21
C ILE A 155 -5.05 -18.34 -1.42
N THR A 156 -5.22 -19.66 -1.30
CA THR A 156 -4.45 -20.50 -0.37
C THR A 156 -3.36 -21.37 -1.02
N VAL A 157 -3.18 -21.30 -2.34
CA VAL A 157 -2.28 -22.18 -3.12
C VAL A 157 -1.18 -21.40 -3.80
#